data_AF-A0A956HCR1-F1
#
_entry.id   AF-A0A956HCR1-F1
#
_cell.length_a   1.000
_cell.length_b   1.000
_cell.length_c   1.000
_cell.angle_alpha   90.00
_cell.angle_beta   90.00
_cell.angle_gamma   90.00
#
_symmetry.space_group_name_H-M   'P 1'
#
loop_
_entity.id
_entity.type
_entity.pdbx_description
1 polymer ?
#
loop_
_entity_poly.entity_id
_entity_poly.type
_entity_poly.pdbx_seq_one_letter_code
_entity_poly.pdbx_strand_id
1 'polypeptide(L)'
;MDADPRWAARYTFLRELWEDRPRLFADPELIALARGGARQTGSLATLLDELLPRRRVGASVWLWGEGTLARAGPRRVDDLAATLADAPWEFAAVALSAVDPAARAPVLAALSAGAARGAAVAMFFRTGEGDDDDALDELAALAREALPSARLYAFAPSRCLAAYDCGLVADDDDDDDASALTFDNSLGEAPRLVDPLALAAPTAPTGTTLIELPGGDADDPKTLRGQLSLARRQLEVGAIAREQLTEQLDAALAQVDDLTRQRDALQRQLAARAPERVTLEGRPAELVAGREDALRAALTAARAELSRTRDERDALIQRPVDALEAELAALRHALARQLDRKEHSA
;
A
#
# COMPACT_ATOMS: atom_id res chain seq x y z
N MET A 1 -8.10 12.51 -28.04
CA MET A 1 -8.69 11.34 -27.38
C MET A 1 -8.29 11.46 -25.94
N ASP A 2 -9.19 11.96 -25.09
CA ASP A 2 -8.88 12.11 -23.67
C ASP A 2 -8.62 10.72 -23.11
N ALA A 3 -7.43 10.50 -22.55
CA ALA A 3 -7.08 9.23 -21.95
C ALA A 3 -8.05 8.98 -20.80
N ASP A 4 -8.78 7.87 -20.86
CA ASP A 4 -9.68 7.44 -19.80
C ASP A 4 -8.89 7.31 -18.49
N PRO A 5 -9.18 8.10 -17.44
CA PRO A 5 -8.40 8.08 -16.21
C PRO A 5 -8.60 6.81 -15.38
N ARG A 6 -9.37 5.81 -15.85
CA ARG A 6 -9.59 4.53 -15.14
C ARG A 6 -8.32 3.81 -14.73
N TRP A 7 -7.26 3.86 -15.54
CA TRP A 7 -5.95 3.31 -15.18
C TRP A 7 -5.41 3.89 -13.86
N ALA A 8 -5.69 5.17 -13.59
CA ALA A 8 -5.23 5.86 -12.38
C ALA A 8 -5.91 5.33 -11.12
N ALA A 9 -7.16 4.91 -11.24
CA ALA A 9 -7.93 4.36 -10.13
C ALA A 9 -7.38 2.99 -9.70
N ARG A 10 -6.95 2.14 -10.64
CA ARG A 10 -6.22 0.88 -10.35
C ARG A 10 -4.96 1.15 -9.53
N TYR A 11 -4.15 2.12 -9.93
CA TYR A 11 -2.92 2.44 -9.18
C TYR A 11 -3.17 3.15 -7.85
N THR A 12 -4.27 3.88 -7.73
CA THR A 12 -4.72 4.44 -6.46
C THR A 12 -5.13 3.33 -5.50
N PHE A 13 -5.89 2.33 -5.98
CA PHE A 13 -6.26 1.14 -5.21
C PHE A 13 -5.04 0.34 -4.74
N LEU A 14 -4.00 0.25 -5.58
CA LEU A 14 -2.77 -0.49 -5.27
C LEU A 14 -1.70 0.34 -4.51
N ARG A 15 -2.01 1.59 -4.12
CA ARG A 15 -1.01 2.56 -3.61
C ARG A 15 -0.12 2.02 -2.49
N GLU A 16 -0.73 1.39 -1.48
CA GLU A 16 -0.03 0.85 -0.31
C GLU A 16 1.04 -0.21 -0.66
N LEU A 17 0.91 -0.83 -1.84
CA LEU A 17 1.79 -1.91 -2.29
C LEU A 17 3.01 -1.40 -3.07
N TRP A 18 2.94 -0.23 -3.70
CA TRP A 18 4.01 0.29 -4.56
C TRP A 18 4.67 1.57 -4.04
N GLU A 19 4.00 2.29 -3.13
CA GLU A 19 4.54 3.54 -2.57
C GLU A 19 5.87 3.29 -1.87
N ASP A 20 6.87 4.12 -2.18
CA ASP A 20 8.25 4.04 -1.68
C ASP A 20 9.04 2.73 -1.96
N ARG A 21 8.48 1.82 -2.76
CA ARG A 21 9.14 0.56 -3.13
C ARG A 21 9.73 0.59 -4.55
N PRO A 22 10.83 -0.17 -4.80
CA PRO A 22 11.29 -0.46 -6.16
C PRO A 22 10.19 -1.17 -6.95
N ARG A 23 9.90 -0.69 -8.15
CA ARG A 23 8.68 -1.09 -8.86
C ARG A 23 8.84 -1.17 -10.36
N LEU A 24 8.22 -2.17 -10.96
CA LEU A 24 8.19 -2.38 -12.40
C LEU A 24 6.76 -2.22 -12.92
N PHE A 25 6.60 -1.43 -13.98
CA PHE A 25 5.33 -1.32 -14.68
C PHE A 25 5.48 -1.74 -16.14
N ALA A 26 4.56 -2.59 -16.58
CA ALA A 26 4.34 -3.00 -17.96
C ALA A 26 2.90 -2.64 -18.33
N ASP A 27 2.58 -1.33 -18.38
CA ASP A 27 1.25 -0.81 -18.68
C ASP A 27 1.31 0.24 -19.81
N PRO A 28 0.79 -0.06 -21.01
CA PRO A 28 0.78 0.84 -22.15
C PRO A 28 0.23 2.24 -21.88
N GLU A 29 -0.77 2.38 -21.01
CA GLU A 29 -1.40 3.67 -20.70
C GLU A 29 -0.48 4.54 -19.85
N LEU A 30 0.09 3.95 -18.79
CA LEU A 30 1.10 4.61 -17.97
C LEU A 30 2.32 5.02 -18.81
N ILE A 31 2.75 4.15 -19.73
CA ILE A 31 3.89 4.41 -20.62
C ILE A 31 3.56 5.52 -21.63
N ALA A 32 2.38 5.49 -22.24
CA ALA A 32 1.94 6.52 -23.17
C ALA A 32 1.89 7.90 -22.48
N LEU A 33 1.45 7.95 -21.21
CA LEU A 33 1.47 9.16 -20.40
C LEU A 33 2.88 9.61 -20.01
N ALA A 34 3.77 8.67 -19.68
CA ALA A 34 5.16 8.96 -19.41
C ALA A 34 5.90 9.53 -20.64
N ARG A 35 5.51 9.11 -21.86
CA ARG A 35 6.04 9.60 -23.14
C ARG A 35 5.42 10.92 -23.59
N GLY A 36 4.09 11.03 -23.51
CA GLY A 36 3.32 12.07 -24.18
C GLY A 36 3.58 13.48 -23.65
N GLY A 37 4.24 13.62 -22.49
CA GLY A 37 4.56 14.93 -21.91
C GLY A 37 3.32 15.78 -21.62
N ALA A 38 2.12 15.21 -21.73
CA ALA A 38 0.86 15.89 -21.51
C ALA A 38 0.91 16.52 -20.13
N ARG A 39 0.58 17.81 -20.07
CA ARG A 39 0.45 18.54 -18.81
C ARG A 39 -0.82 18.04 -18.13
N GLN A 40 -0.68 16.91 -17.45
CA GLN A 40 -1.69 16.50 -16.49
C GLN A 40 -1.74 17.55 -15.39
N THR A 41 -2.95 17.89 -14.98
CA THR A 41 -3.21 18.87 -13.91
C THR A 41 -3.98 18.20 -12.78
N GLY A 42 -3.86 18.75 -11.57
CA GLY A 42 -4.60 18.25 -10.41
C GLY A 42 -4.11 16.88 -9.91
N SER A 43 -5.03 16.06 -9.40
CA SER A 43 -4.75 14.78 -8.73
C SER A 43 -4.00 13.77 -9.61
N LEU A 44 -4.29 13.76 -10.92
CA LEU A 44 -3.64 12.85 -11.86
C LEU A 44 -2.16 13.17 -12.04
N ALA A 45 -1.79 14.45 -12.00
CA ALA A 45 -0.39 14.87 -12.05
C ALA A 45 0.37 14.41 -10.79
N THR A 46 -0.25 14.57 -9.63
CA THR A 46 0.27 14.10 -8.35
C THR A 46 0.52 12.60 -8.37
N LEU A 47 -0.48 11.81 -8.78
CA LEU A 47 -0.34 10.35 -8.86
C LEU A 47 0.79 9.93 -9.83
N LEU A 48 0.90 10.58 -10.98
CA LEU A 48 1.98 10.27 -11.94
C LEU A 48 3.36 10.60 -11.38
N ASP A 49 3.51 11.69 -10.62
CA ASP A 49 4.78 12.04 -10.00
C ASP A 49 5.12 11.12 -8.82
N GLU A 50 4.11 10.57 -8.13
CA GLU A 50 4.29 9.51 -7.12
C GLU A 50 4.70 8.17 -7.77
N LEU A 51 4.02 7.75 -8.83
CA LEU A 51 4.31 6.52 -9.56
C LEU A 51 5.70 6.58 -10.23
N LEU A 52 6.02 7.70 -10.88
CA LEU A 52 7.21 7.91 -11.71
C LEU A 52 8.05 9.11 -11.20
N PRO A 53 8.67 9.01 -10.02
CA PRO A 53 9.39 10.10 -9.40
C PRO A 53 10.64 10.46 -10.21
N ARG A 54 10.85 11.75 -10.42
CA ARG A 54 11.97 12.27 -11.23
C ARG A 54 13.31 12.36 -10.47
N ARG A 55 13.27 12.35 -9.13
CA ARG A 55 14.42 12.74 -8.28
C ARG A 55 14.57 11.95 -6.96
N ARG A 56 13.80 10.89 -6.71
CA ARG A 56 14.00 10.09 -5.49
C ARG A 56 15.23 9.18 -5.65
N VAL A 57 16.26 9.46 -4.87
CA VAL A 57 17.42 8.57 -4.69
C VAL A 57 16.94 7.39 -3.84
N GLY A 58 16.72 6.22 -4.44
CA GLY A 58 16.42 4.97 -3.71
C GLY A 58 15.36 4.07 -4.36
N ALA A 59 14.28 4.62 -4.91
CA ALA A 59 13.24 3.81 -5.55
C ALA A 59 13.55 3.63 -7.05
N SER A 60 14.07 2.46 -7.42
CA SER A 60 14.26 2.11 -8.84
C SER A 60 12.89 1.84 -9.46
N VAL A 61 12.54 2.63 -10.49
CA VAL A 61 11.31 2.42 -11.26
C VAL A 61 11.70 1.92 -12.65
N TRP A 62 11.12 0.80 -13.07
CA TRP A 62 11.29 0.25 -14.40
C TRP A 62 10.00 0.38 -15.20
N LEU A 63 10.11 0.82 -16.45
CA LEU A 63 9.01 0.89 -17.41
C LEU A 63 9.36 0.03 -18.62
N TRP A 64 8.56 -1.01 -18.86
CA TRP A 64 8.71 -1.85 -20.05
C TRP A 64 7.96 -1.25 -21.23
N GLY A 65 8.59 -1.10 -22.40
CA GLY A 65 7.89 -0.72 -23.63
C GLY A 65 8.76 0.02 -24.65
N GLU A 66 8.29 0.10 -25.89
CA GLU A 66 9.09 0.54 -27.04
C GLU A 66 9.27 2.07 -27.19
N GLY A 67 10.49 2.56 -27.37
CA GLY A 67 10.74 3.98 -27.70
C GLY A 67 11.28 4.81 -26.53
N THR A 68 11.54 6.10 -26.77
CA THR A 68 12.22 6.96 -25.79
C THR A 68 11.27 7.53 -24.75
N LEU A 69 11.65 7.43 -23.47
CA LEU A 69 10.93 8.08 -22.37
C LEU A 69 11.25 9.58 -22.34
N ALA A 70 10.22 10.41 -22.21
CA ALA A 70 10.39 11.87 -22.17
C ALA A 70 10.84 12.40 -20.79
N ARG A 71 10.67 11.59 -19.73
CA ARG A 71 10.99 11.97 -18.34
C ARG A 71 12.27 11.27 -17.87
N ALA A 72 13.22 12.04 -17.33
CA ALA A 72 14.32 11.51 -16.54
C ALA A 72 13.78 10.94 -15.21
N GLY A 73 14.11 9.69 -14.90
CA GLY A 73 13.63 9.00 -13.69
C GLY A 73 13.54 7.49 -13.89
N PRO A 74 12.46 6.97 -14.50
CA PRO A 74 12.30 5.54 -14.73
C PRO A 74 13.31 4.98 -15.74
N ARG A 75 13.76 3.75 -15.50
CA ARG A 75 14.60 2.97 -16.42
C ARG A 75 13.72 2.29 -17.45
N ARG A 76 14.03 2.49 -18.73
CA ARG A 76 13.41 1.73 -19.80
C ARG A 76 13.91 0.29 -19.77
N VAL A 77 13.01 -0.63 -20.06
CA VAL A 77 13.27 -2.06 -20.21
C VAL A 77 12.74 -2.53 -21.56
N ASP A 78 13.55 -3.30 -22.28
CA ASP A 78 13.16 -3.91 -23.56
C ASP A 78 12.75 -5.38 -23.37
N ASP A 79 13.45 -6.12 -22.51
CA ASP A 79 13.13 -7.50 -22.14
C ASP A 79 12.44 -7.55 -20.77
N LEU A 80 11.12 -7.70 -20.79
CA LEU A 80 10.28 -7.75 -19.59
C LEU A 80 10.62 -8.96 -18.72
N ALA A 81 10.74 -10.15 -19.32
CA ALA A 81 10.94 -11.39 -18.58
C ALA A 81 12.32 -11.41 -17.91
N ALA A 82 13.38 -11.03 -18.63
CA ALA A 82 14.72 -10.93 -18.06
C ALA A 82 14.77 -9.92 -16.92
N THR A 83 14.10 -8.77 -17.06
CA THR A 83 14.10 -7.77 -15.99
C THR A 83 13.29 -8.19 -14.78
N LEU A 84 12.15 -8.87 -14.97
CA LEU A 84 11.40 -9.45 -13.87
C LEU A 84 12.20 -10.54 -13.13
N ALA A 85 13.08 -11.26 -13.83
CA ALA A 85 13.95 -12.25 -13.22
C ALA A 85 15.08 -11.61 -12.38
N ASP A 86 15.72 -10.56 -12.91
CA ASP A 86 17.02 -10.07 -12.41
C ASP A 86 16.95 -8.77 -11.60
N ALA A 87 15.96 -7.91 -11.85
CA ALA A 87 15.89 -6.61 -11.18
C ALA A 87 15.36 -6.74 -9.74
N PRO A 88 15.83 -5.92 -8.79
CA PRO A 88 15.39 -5.94 -7.40
C PRO A 88 14.09 -5.15 -7.22
N TRP A 89 13.02 -5.56 -7.91
CA TRP A 89 11.69 -4.98 -7.72
C TRP A 89 10.99 -5.64 -6.53
N GLU A 90 10.15 -4.86 -5.85
CA GLU A 90 9.28 -5.32 -4.75
C GLU A 90 7.80 -5.23 -5.11
N PHE A 91 7.48 -4.50 -6.18
CA PHE A 91 6.15 -4.45 -6.78
C PHE A 91 6.25 -4.55 -8.30
N ALA A 92 5.42 -5.38 -8.92
CA ALA A 92 5.27 -5.47 -10.37
C ALA A 92 3.80 -5.35 -10.77
N ALA A 93 3.50 -4.48 -11.73
CA ALA A 93 2.18 -4.38 -12.35
C ALA A 93 2.27 -4.59 -13.87
N VAL A 94 1.62 -5.63 -14.37
CA VAL A 94 1.75 -6.11 -15.75
C VAL A 94 0.38 -6.20 -16.43
N ALA A 95 0.21 -5.43 -17.50
CA ALA A 95 -0.91 -5.57 -18.42
C ALA A 95 -0.66 -6.77 -19.35
N LEU A 96 -1.26 -7.92 -19.06
CA LEU A 96 -1.07 -9.15 -19.85
C LEU A 96 -1.63 -9.03 -21.28
N SER A 97 -2.57 -8.12 -21.49
CA SER A 97 -3.09 -7.74 -22.82
C SER A 97 -2.02 -7.12 -23.72
N ALA A 98 -0.96 -6.54 -23.14
CA ALA A 98 0.14 -5.93 -23.89
C ALA A 98 1.29 -6.91 -24.16
N VAL A 99 1.29 -8.06 -23.50
CA VAL A 99 2.33 -9.10 -23.63
C VAL A 99 1.90 -10.09 -24.71
N ASP A 100 2.77 -10.32 -25.70
CA ASP A 100 2.58 -11.34 -26.72
C ASP A 100 2.25 -12.69 -26.06
N PRO A 101 1.18 -13.40 -26.45
CA PRO A 101 0.85 -14.72 -25.93
C PRO A 101 2.04 -15.69 -25.86
N ALA A 102 2.93 -15.68 -26.86
CA ALA A 102 4.13 -16.52 -26.89
C ALA A 102 5.17 -16.14 -25.82
N ALA A 103 5.15 -14.88 -25.36
CA ALA A 103 6.04 -14.35 -24.32
C ALA A 103 5.41 -14.37 -22.92
N ARG A 104 4.13 -14.75 -22.77
CA ARG A 104 3.45 -14.76 -21.46
C ARG A 104 4.04 -15.79 -20.50
N ALA A 105 4.32 -17.01 -20.95
CA ALA A 105 4.86 -18.07 -20.11
C ALA A 105 6.13 -17.66 -19.34
N PRO A 106 7.19 -17.12 -19.98
CA PRO A 106 8.37 -16.67 -19.24
C PRO A 106 8.11 -15.46 -18.33
N VAL A 107 7.19 -14.56 -18.70
CA VAL A 107 6.77 -13.44 -17.84
C VAL A 107 6.06 -13.96 -16.58
N LEU A 108 5.09 -14.86 -16.73
CA LEU A 108 4.36 -15.48 -15.63
C LEU A 108 5.29 -16.26 -14.69
N ALA A 109 6.25 -17.01 -15.23
CA ALA A 109 7.27 -17.69 -14.43
C ALA A 109 8.11 -16.71 -13.60
N ALA A 110 8.52 -15.58 -14.19
CA ALA A 110 9.30 -14.55 -13.48
C ALA A 110 8.47 -13.84 -12.40
N LEU A 111 7.19 -13.55 -12.68
CA LEU A 111 6.26 -12.97 -11.71
C LEU A 111 6.01 -13.92 -10.54
N SER A 112 5.77 -15.21 -10.82
CA SER A 112 5.61 -16.26 -9.82
C SER A 112 6.84 -16.36 -8.90
N ALA A 113 8.03 -16.38 -9.49
CA ALA A 113 9.27 -16.38 -8.73
C ALA A 113 9.44 -15.14 -7.85
N GLY A 114 9.02 -13.97 -8.31
CA GLY A 114 9.03 -12.75 -7.50
C GLY A 114 8.02 -12.76 -6.37
N ALA A 115 6.79 -13.23 -6.61
CA ALA A 115 5.78 -13.42 -5.58
C ALA A 115 6.25 -14.40 -4.48
N ALA A 116 6.90 -15.50 -4.87
CA ALA A 116 7.51 -16.46 -3.94
C ALA A 116 8.62 -15.85 -3.07
N ARG A 117 9.25 -14.75 -3.52
CA ARG A 117 10.22 -13.95 -2.75
C ARG A 117 9.57 -12.87 -1.87
N GLY A 118 8.24 -12.79 -1.86
CA GLY A 118 7.47 -11.82 -1.07
C GLY A 118 7.19 -10.49 -1.78
N ALA A 119 7.49 -10.38 -3.08
CA ALA A 119 7.12 -9.20 -3.86
C ALA A 119 5.61 -9.17 -4.15
N ALA A 120 5.03 -7.97 -4.23
CA ALA A 120 3.65 -7.79 -4.65
C ALA A 120 3.54 -7.82 -6.18
N VAL A 121 2.61 -8.61 -6.70
CA VAL A 121 2.41 -8.81 -8.13
C VAL A 121 0.96 -8.53 -8.50
N ALA A 122 0.76 -7.60 -9.42
CA ALA A 122 -0.52 -7.25 -10.03
C ALA A 122 -0.50 -7.62 -11.52
N MET A 123 -1.41 -8.50 -11.95
CA MET A 123 -1.63 -8.85 -13.36
C MET A 123 -3.03 -8.42 -13.76
N PHE A 124 -3.19 -7.83 -14.94
CA PHE A 124 -4.51 -7.39 -15.38
C PHE A 124 -4.66 -7.45 -16.90
N PHE A 125 -5.90 -7.55 -17.36
CA PHE A 125 -6.25 -7.30 -18.75
C PHE A 125 -6.81 -5.88 -18.90
N ARG A 126 -6.65 -5.30 -20.09
CA ARG A 126 -7.29 -4.04 -20.46
C ARG A 126 -8.58 -4.39 -21.15
N THR A 127 -9.69 -3.79 -20.75
CA THR A 127 -10.93 -3.94 -21.50
C THR A 127 -10.95 -2.93 -22.66
N GLY A 128 -10.97 -3.48 -23.87
CA GLY A 128 -11.04 -2.74 -25.11
C GLY A 128 -11.43 -3.71 -26.20
N GLU A 129 -12.73 -3.85 -26.45
CA GLU A 129 -13.33 -4.59 -27.57
C GLU A 129 -13.53 -6.11 -27.41
N GLY A 130 -13.97 -6.59 -26.23
CA GLY A 130 -14.38 -7.98 -26.00
C GLY A 130 -15.46 -8.14 -24.93
N ASP A 131 -16.02 -9.34 -24.79
CA ASP A 131 -16.95 -9.69 -23.69
C ASP A 131 -16.16 -9.70 -22.38
N ASP A 132 -16.58 -8.90 -21.40
CA ASP A 132 -15.77 -8.62 -20.21
C ASP A 132 -15.64 -9.85 -19.28
N ASP A 133 -16.60 -10.78 -19.37
CA ASP A 133 -16.62 -12.02 -18.60
C ASP A 133 -15.48 -12.97 -19.03
N ASP A 134 -15.20 -13.06 -20.33
CA ASP A 134 -14.10 -13.90 -20.87
C ASP A 134 -12.72 -13.45 -20.34
N ALA A 135 -12.54 -12.13 -20.15
CA ALA A 135 -11.28 -11.58 -19.67
C ALA A 135 -11.02 -11.91 -18.18
N LEU A 136 -12.07 -11.95 -17.37
CA LEU A 136 -11.95 -12.33 -15.96
C LEU A 136 -11.61 -13.82 -15.84
N ASP A 137 -12.27 -14.67 -16.62
CA ASP A 137 -12.02 -16.12 -16.64
C ASP A 137 -10.62 -16.46 -17.16
N GLU A 138 -10.17 -15.81 -18.25
CA GLU A 138 -8.79 -15.96 -18.74
C GLU A 138 -7.78 -15.54 -17.66
N LEU A 139 -8.04 -14.44 -16.95
CA LEU A 139 -7.12 -13.96 -15.92
C LEU A 139 -7.08 -14.91 -14.72
N ALA A 140 -8.24 -15.43 -14.32
CA ALA A 140 -8.35 -16.42 -13.26
C ALA A 140 -7.55 -17.68 -13.61
N ALA A 141 -7.66 -18.18 -14.85
CA ALA A 141 -6.92 -19.34 -15.32
C ALA A 141 -5.39 -19.11 -15.27
N LEU A 142 -4.92 -17.98 -15.80
CA LEU A 142 -3.49 -17.63 -15.77
C LEU A 142 -2.97 -17.39 -14.34
N ALA A 143 -3.78 -16.76 -13.50
CA ALA A 143 -3.44 -16.53 -12.10
C ALA A 143 -3.39 -17.84 -11.31
N ARG A 144 -4.25 -18.82 -11.61
CA ARG A 144 -4.23 -20.14 -10.95
C ARG A 144 -2.91 -20.86 -11.21
N GLU A 145 -2.45 -20.81 -12.47
CA GLU A 145 -1.18 -21.43 -12.87
C GLU A 145 0.04 -20.71 -12.26
N ALA A 146 0.06 -19.36 -12.31
CA ALA A 146 1.26 -18.60 -11.96
C ALA A 146 1.31 -18.13 -10.50
N LEU A 147 0.16 -17.85 -9.90
CA LEU A 147 -0.01 -17.17 -8.61
C LEU A 147 -1.18 -17.80 -7.81
N PRO A 148 -1.03 -19.02 -7.28
CA PRO A 148 -2.13 -19.77 -6.66
C PRO A 148 -2.70 -19.12 -5.39
N SER A 149 -2.01 -18.14 -4.80
CA SER A 149 -2.51 -17.33 -3.67
C SER A 149 -3.04 -15.96 -4.09
N ALA A 150 -3.18 -15.70 -5.40
CA ALA A 150 -3.70 -14.44 -5.90
C ALA A 150 -5.17 -14.28 -5.52
N ARG A 151 -5.55 -13.02 -5.29
CA ARG A 151 -6.93 -12.59 -5.13
C ARG A 151 -7.38 -11.86 -6.39
N LEU A 152 -8.57 -12.20 -6.88
CA LEU A 152 -9.16 -11.58 -8.04
C LEU A 152 -9.96 -10.35 -7.63
N TYR A 153 -9.81 -9.29 -8.39
CA TYR A 153 -10.59 -8.08 -8.31
C TYR A 153 -11.11 -7.71 -9.70
N ALA A 154 -12.25 -7.06 -9.75
CA ALA A 154 -12.77 -6.46 -10.97
C ALA A 154 -13.27 -5.05 -10.68
N PHE A 155 -13.10 -4.13 -11.62
CA PHE A 155 -13.60 -2.77 -11.46
C PHE A 155 -14.97 -2.66 -12.11
N ALA A 156 -15.87 -1.81 -11.62
CA ALA A 156 -17.11 -1.49 -12.34
C ALA A 156 -17.16 0.00 -12.67
N PRO A 157 -17.53 0.38 -13.90
CA PRO A 157 -17.72 1.77 -14.28
C PRO A 157 -19.06 2.23 -13.72
N SER A 158 -19.06 2.85 -12.54
CA SER A 158 -20.20 3.62 -12.04
C SER A 158 -19.88 5.12 -12.10
N ARG A 159 -20.68 5.98 -11.44
CA ARG A 159 -20.28 7.40 -11.21
C ARG A 159 -18.93 7.52 -10.49
N CYS A 160 -18.53 6.43 -9.83
CA CYS A 160 -17.28 6.22 -9.11
C CYS A 160 -16.67 4.88 -9.57
N LEU A 161 -15.35 4.75 -9.73
CA LEU A 161 -14.79 3.43 -10.01
C LEU A 161 -14.82 2.62 -8.71
N ALA A 162 -15.52 1.48 -8.71
CA ALA A 162 -15.59 0.58 -7.56
C ALA A 162 -14.78 -0.68 -7.86
N ALA A 163 -13.93 -1.08 -6.91
CA ALA A 163 -13.24 -2.37 -6.95
C ALA A 163 -14.08 -3.43 -6.22
N TYR A 164 -14.42 -4.50 -6.93
CA TYR A 164 -15.09 -5.68 -6.41
C TYR A 164 -14.05 -6.75 -6.12
N ASP A 165 -14.14 -7.34 -4.94
CA ASP A 165 -13.34 -8.49 -4.54
C ASP A 165 -14.06 -9.76 -5.01
N CYS A 166 -13.47 -10.43 -6.00
CA CYS A 166 -13.99 -11.65 -6.61
C CYS A 166 -13.49 -12.92 -5.88
N GLY A 167 -12.79 -12.77 -4.76
CA GLY A 167 -12.29 -13.89 -3.97
C GLY A 167 -10.89 -14.38 -4.38
N LEU A 168 -10.44 -15.44 -3.71
CA LEU A 168 -9.15 -16.08 -4.00
C LEU A 168 -9.28 -16.92 -5.27
N VAL A 169 -8.17 -17.01 -6.01
CA VAL A 169 -8.01 -18.03 -7.05
C VAL A 169 -7.85 -19.38 -6.35
N ALA A 170 -8.94 -20.10 -6.13
CA ALA A 170 -8.89 -21.44 -5.55
C ALA A 170 -8.57 -22.49 -6.63
N ASP A 171 -7.88 -23.56 -6.24
CA ASP A 171 -7.88 -24.82 -6.99
C ASP A 171 -9.25 -25.47 -6.78
N ASP A 172 -10.01 -25.61 -7.87
CA ASP A 172 -11.35 -26.22 -7.91
C ASP A 172 -11.28 -27.76 -7.75
N ASP A 173 -10.54 -28.25 -6.76
CA ASP A 173 -10.43 -29.69 -6.48
C ASP A 173 -11.53 -30.20 -5.53
N ASP A 174 -12.32 -29.32 -4.93
CA ASP A 174 -13.50 -29.70 -4.14
C ASP A 174 -14.72 -28.86 -4.57
N ASP A 175 -15.71 -29.60 -5.11
CA ASP A 175 -17.14 -29.27 -5.30
C ASP A 175 -17.62 -28.88 -6.70
N ASP A 176 -18.48 -29.76 -7.22
CA ASP A 176 -19.36 -29.70 -8.40
C ASP A 176 -20.33 -28.49 -8.45
N ASP A 177 -20.11 -27.46 -7.63
CA ASP A 177 -20.85 -26.20 -7.68
C ASP A 177 -19.85 -25.07 -7.94
N ALA A 178 -19.46 -24.92 -9.21
CA ALA A 178 -18.92 -23.66 -9.73
C ALA A 178 -19.92 -22.57 -9.37
N SER A 179 -19.74 -21.98 -8.20
CA SER A 179 -20.57 -20.92 -7.68
C SER A 179 -20.20 -19.70 -8.49
N ALA A 180 -20.79 -19.59 -9.68
CA ALA A 180 -20.81 -18.37 -10.46
C ALA A 180 -21.03 -17.23 -9.47
N LEU A 181 -20.11 -16.27 -9.42
CA LEU A 181 -20.11 -15.16 -8.47
C LEU A 181 -21.54 -14.60 -8.36
N THR A 182 -22.25 -14.96 -7.29
CA THR A 182 -23.65 -14.58 -7.11
C THR A 182 -23.68 -13.25 -6.41
N PHE A 183 -23.70 -12.18 -7.21
CA PHE A 183 -23.92 -10.84 -6.69
C PHE A 183 -25.39 -10.70 -6.25
N ASP A 184 -25.60 -10.21 -5.03
CA ASP A 184 -26.93 -9.82 -4.56
C ASP A 184 -27.41 -8.60 -5.37
N ASN A 185 -28.10 -8.89 -6.47
CA ASN A 185 -28.66 -7.92 -7.40
C ASN A 185 -30.07 -7.47 -7.00
N SER A 186 -30.49 -7.68 -5.75
CA SER A 186 -31.83 -7.28 -5.27
C SER A 186 -32.11 -5.77 -5.36
N LEU A 187 -31.08 -4.96 -5.67
CA LEU A 187 -31.15 -3.50 -5.79
C LEU A 187 -30.90 -2.95 -7.21
N GLY A 188 -30.66 -3.79 -8.24
CA GLY A 188 -30.41 -3.30 -9.62
C GLY A 188 -29.85 -4.33 -10.61
N GLU A 189 -29.47 -3.88 -11.80
CA GLU A 189 -28.73 -4.69 -12.79
C GLU A 189 -27.33 -5.05 -12.26
N ALA A 190 -26.84 -6.23 -12.62
CA ALA A 190 -25.49 -6.67 -12.27
C ALA A 190 -24.46 -5.63 -12.78
N PRO A 191 -23.49 -5.20 -11.97
CA PRO A 191 -22.50 -4.24 -12.41
C PRO A 191 -21.69 -4.85 -13.55
N ARG A 192 -21.58 -4.12 -14.67
CA ARG A 192 -20.65 -4.49 -15.73
C ARG A 192 -19.24 -4.41 -15.20
N LEU A 193 -18.59 -5.56 -15.05
CA LEU A 193 -17.20 -5.64 -14.60
C LEU A 193 -16.26 -5.28 -15.75
N VAL A 194 -15.16 -4.62 -15.44
CA VAL A 194 -14.12 -4.17 -16.38
C VAL A 194 -12.75 -4.26 -15.71
N ASP A 195 -11.70 -4.31 -16.53
CA ASP A 195 -10.29 -4.31 -16.11
C ASP A 195 -9.98 -5.31 -14.97
N PRO A 196 -10.23 -6.62 -15.17
CA PRO A 196 -9.97 -7.63 -14.14
C PRO A 196 -8.50 -7.60 -13.72
N LEU A 197 -8.26 -7.79 -12.43
CA LEU A 197 -6.98 -7.68 -11.75
C LEU A 197 -6.76 -8.88 -10.82
N ALA A 198 -5.71 -9.65 -11.08
CA ALA A 198 -5.20 -10.66 -10.16
C ALA A 198 -4.06 -10.06 -9.33
N LEU A 199 -4.15 -10.19 -8.01
CA LEU A 199 -3.19 -9.62 -7.07
C LEU A 199 -2.65 -10.68 -6.12
N ALA A 200 -1.35 -10.97 -6.21
CA ALA A 200 -0.62 -11.71 -5.21
C ALA A 200 0.18 -10.73 -4.36
N ALA A 201 -0.17 -10.58 -3.09
CA ALA A 201 0.50 -9.67 -2.16
C ALA A 201 0.46 -10.25 -0.74
N PRO A 202 1.46 -9.96 0.11
CA PRO A 202 1.48 -10.43 1.50
C PRO A 202 0.34 -9.82 2.34
N THR A 203 -0.17 -8.66 1.92
CA THR A 203 -1.30 -7.97 2.52
C THR A 203 -2.27 -7.56 1.43
N ALA A 204 -3.55 -7.86 1.62
CA ALA A 204 -4.60 -7.33 0.75
C ALA A 204 -4.64 -5.78 0.90
N PRO A 205 -4.92 -5.03 -0.19
CA PRO A 205 -5.10 -3.59 -0.11
C PRO A 205 -6.20 -3.24 0.88
N THR A 206 -5.92 -2.30 1.79
CA THR A 206 -6.87 -1.88 2.81
C THR A 206 -7.86 -0.89 2.21
N GLY A 207 -8.94 -1.38 1.60
CA GLY A 207 -10.03 -0.50 1.20
C GLY A 207 -10.90 -1.04 0.08
N THR A 208 -12.18 -1.24 0.39
CA THR A 208 -13.24 -1.11 -0.62
C THR A 208 -13.23 0.35 -1.08
N THR A 209 -12.44 0.65 -2.10
CA THR A 209 -12.26 2.03 -2.55
C THR A 209 -13.37 2.35 -3.54
N LEU A 210 -14.45 2.97 -3.04
CA LEU A 210 -15.33 3.78 -3.88
C LEU A 210 -14.52 5.00 -4.31
N ILE A 211 -13.93 4.96 -5.50
CA ILE A 211 -13.18 6.09 -6.05
C ILE A 211 -14.19 7.03 -6.68
N GLU A 212 -14.68 8.00 -5.91
CA GLU A 212 -15.48 9.09 -6.47
C GLU A 212 -14.63 9.87 -7.49
N LEU A 213 -15.00 9.75 -8.77
CA LEU A 213 -14.56 10.70 -9.78
C LEU A 213 -15.54 11.88 -9.73
N PRO A 214 -15.06 13.13 -9.82
CA PRO A 214 -15.94 14.30 -9.73
C PRO A 214 -16.90 14.34 -10.93
N GLY A 215 -18.15 13.93 -10.70
CA GLY A 215 -19.28 14.07 -11.62
C GLY A 215 -20.30 15.06 -11.05
N GLY A 216 -20.65 16.09 -11.82
CA GLY A 216 -21.35 17.30 -11.39
C GLY A 216 -22.79 17.16 -10.88
N ASP A 217 -23.25 18.32 -10.38
CA ASP A 217 -24.52 18.75 -9.78
C ASP A 217 -24.83 18.30 -8.33
N ALA A 218 -24.40 19.15 -7.41
CA ALA A 218 -24.52 19.03 -5.95
C ALA A 218 -25.90 19.39 -5.36
N ASP A 219 -26.92 19.64 -6.18
CA ASP A 219 -28.18 20.28 -5.72
C ASP A 219 -29.42 19.36 -5.63
N ASP A 220 -29.30 18.04 -5.82
CA ASP A 220 -30.45 17.12 -5.65
C ASP A 220 -30.65 16.72 -4.17
N PRO A 221 -31.80 17.01 -3.53
CA PRO A 221 -32.10 16.65 -2.14
C PRO A 221 -32.12 15.12 -1.87
N LYS A 222 -32.24 14.28 -2.90
CA LYS A 222 -32.05 12.83 -2.75
C LYS A 222 -30.56 12.47 -2.55
N THR A 223 -29.66 13.21 -3.17
CA THR A 223 -28.19 13.09 -3.01
C THR A 223 -27.77 13.48 -1.59
N LEU A 224 -28.35 14.53 -1.02
CA LEU A 224 -28.09 14.95 0.36
C LEU A 224 -28.53 13.90 1.40
N ARG A 225 -29.65 13.22 1.17
CA ARG A 225 -30.09 12.11 2.06
C ARG A 225 -29.17 10.89 1.93
N GLY A 226 -28.71 10.57 0.72
CA GLY A 226 -27.70 9.54 0.49
C GLY A 226 -26.40 9.86 1.22
N GLN A 227 -25.87 11.07 1.04
CA GLN A 227 -24.67 11.57 1.74
C GLN A 227 -24.83 11.53 3.27
N LEU A 228 -26.00 11.85 3.80
CA LEU A 228 -26.25 11.83 5.24
C LEU A 228 -26.35 10.39 5.80
N SER A 229 -26.90 9.45 5.03
CA SER A 229 -26.88 8.02 5.39
C SER A 229 -25.46 7.44 5.33
N LEU A 230 -24.65 7.85 4.35
CA LEU A 230 -23.26 7.46 4.20
C LEU A 230 -22.41 8.02 5.35
N ALA A 231 -22.56 9.29 5.68
CA ALA A 231 -21.88 9.93 6.81
C ALA A 231 -22.23 9.28 8.14
N ARG A 232 -23.50 8.86 8.33
CA ARG A 232 -23.91 8.09 9.52
C ARG A 232 -23.23 6.73 9.60
N ARG A 233 -23.18 6.00 8.49
CA ARG A 233 -22.50 4.70 8.43
C ARG A 233 -20.98 4.83 8.63
N GLN A 234 -20.36 5.91 8.12
CA GLN A 234 -18.96 6.21 8.37
C GLN A 234 -18.68 6.54 9.85
N LEU A 235 -19.59 7.24 10.52
CA LEU A 235 -19.49 7.49 11.97
C LEU A 235 -19.63 6.20 12.79
N GLU A 236 -20.50 5.27 12.38
CA GLU A 236 -20.65 3.95 13.02
C GLU A 236 -19.38 3.10 12.84
N VAL A 237 -18.82 3.05 11.63
CA VAL A 237 -17.56 2.33 11.36
C VAL A 237 -16.39 2.98 12.12
N GLY A 238 -16.32 4.30 12.16
CA GLY A 238 -15.31 5.03 12.94
C GLY A 238 -15.44 4.78 14.46
N ALA A 239 -16.66 4.56 14.96
CA ALA A 239 -16.89 4.18 16.35
C ALA A 239 -16.35 2.77 16.64
N ILE A 240 -16.58 1.81 15.76
CA ILE A 240 -16.04 0.43 15.88
C ILE A 240 -14.51 0.44 15.82
N ALA A 241 -13.91 1.18 14.89
CA ALA A 241 -12.46 1.28 14.78
C ALA A 241 -11.83 1.92 16.03
N ARG A 242 -12.48 2.93 16.61
CA ARG A 242 -12.03 3.54 17.86
C ARG A 242 -12.18 2.59 19.05
N GLU A 243 -13.23 1.77 19.09
CA GLU A 243 -13.41 0.72 20.10
C GLU A 243 -12.29 -0.32 20.01
N GLN A 244 -12.00 -0.82 18.80
CA GLN A 244 -10.89 -1.75 18.55
C GLN A 244 -9.52 -1.17 18.94
N LEU A 245 -9.26 0.10 18.62
CA LEU A 245 -8.02 0.77 19.03
C LEU A 245 -7.93 0.93 20.56
N THR A 246 -9.07 1.11 21.23
CA THR A 246 -9.14 1.19 22.69
C THR A 246 -8.86 -0.19 23.31
N GLU A 247 -9.44 -1.27 22.78
CA GLU A 247 -9.15 -2.63 23.22
C GLU A 247 -7.67 -3.01 23.02
N GLN A 248 -7.08 -2.62 21.88
CA GLN A 248 -5.65 -2.82 21.61
C GLN A 248 -4.77 -2.06 22.59
N LEU A 249 -5.16 -0.83 22.95
CA LEU A 249 -4.45 -0.03 23.94
C LEU A 249 -4.51 -0.67 25.32
N ASP A 250 -5.69 -1.16 25.74
CA ASP A 250 -5.87 -1.85 27.02
C ASP A 250 -5.05 -3.15 27.08
N ALA A 251 -5.01 -3.92 25.99
CA ALA A 251 -4.17 -5.11 25.87
C ALA A 251 -2.67 -4.77 25.99
N ALA A 252 -2.23 -3.71 25.33
CA ALA A 252 -0.84 -3.24 25.41
C ALA A 252 -0.48 -2.75 26.82
N LEU A 253 -1.38 -2.03 27.50
CA LEU A 253 -1.20 -1.60 28.88
C LEU A 253 -1.10 -2.80 29.85
N ALA A 254 -1.96 -3.81 29.68
CA ALA A 254 -1.90 -5.03 30.47
C ALA A 254 -0.56 -5.78 30.28
N GLN A 255 -0.01 -5.79 29.06
CA GLN A 255 1.30 -6.38 28.78
C GLN A 255 2.44 -5.61 29.45
N VAL A 256 2.38 -4.27 29.45
CA VAL A 256 3.36 -3.42 30.15
C VAL A 256 3.33 -3.67 31.66
N ASP A 257 2.14 -3.81 32.25
CA ASP A 257 1.99 -4.14 33.66
C ASP A 257 2.57 -5.51 33.99
N ASP A 258 2.34 -6.51 33.14
CA ASP A 258 2.89 -7.84 33.34
C ASP A 258 4.42 -7.84 33.26
N LEU A 259 5.00 -7.21 32.23
CA LEU A 259 6.46 -7.04 32.11
C LEU A 259 7.04 -6.29 33.32
N THR A 260 6.31 -5.31 33.85
CA THR A 260 6.70 -4.57 35.05
C THR A 260 6.72 -5.48 36.28
N ARG A 261 5.69 -6.33 36.46
CA ARG A 261 5.65 -7.33 37.54
C ARG A 261 6.77 -8.36 37.41
N GLN A 262 7.05 -8.83 36.20
CA GLN A 262 8.15 -9.76 35.91
C GLN A 262 9.50 -9.14 36.26
N ARG A 263 9.74 -7.89 35.84
CA ARG A 263 10.94 -7.13 36.21
C ARG A 263 11.11 -7.04 37.72
N ASP A 264 10.05 -6.68 38.44
CA ASP A 264 10.11 -6.51 39.89
C ASP A 264 10.27 -7.85 40.63
N ALA A 265 9.74 -8.94 40.08
CA ALA A 265 9.99 -10.29 40.57
C ALA A 265 11.45 -10.71 40.36
N LEU A 266 12.02 -10.50 39.16
CA LEU A 266 13.42 -10.77 38.87
C LEU A 266 14.35 -9.92 39.76
N GLN A 267 14.01 -8.65 39.97
CA GLN A 267 14.80 -7.75 40.82
C GLN A 267 14.78 -8.19 42.29
N ARG A 268 13.63 -8.67 42.79
CA ARG A 268 13.54 -9.31 44.12
C ARG A 268 14.35 -10.59 44.21
N GLN A 269 14.33 -11.45 43.19
CA GLN A 269 15.15 -12.66 43.15
C GLN A 269 16.65 -12.35 43.14
N LEU A 270 17.07 -11.32 42.38
CA LEU A 270 18.46 -10.85 42.36
C LEU A 270 18.88 -10.27 43.70
N ALA A 271 18.03 -9.45 44.33
CA ALA A 271 18.28 -8.92 45.67
C ALA A 271 18.33 -10.02 46.74
N ALA A 272 17.50 -11.07 46.63
CA ALA A 272 17.53 -12.22 47.53
C ALA A 272 18.77 -13.11 47.33
N ARG A 273 19.36 -13.13 46.12
CA ARG A 273 20.63 -13.82 45.82
C ARG A 273 21.87 -12.98 46.14
N ALA A 274 21.74 -11.68 46.37
CA ALA A 274 22.84 -10.81 46.79
C ALA A 274 23.49 -11.23 48.14
N PRO A 275 22.74 -11.61 49.20
CA PRO A 275 23.36 -12.11 50.43
C PRO A 275 24.04 -13.49 50.27
N GLU A 276 23.69 -14.26 49.23
CA GLU A 276 24.30 -15.57 48.93
C GLU A 276 25.59 -15.45 48.07
N ARG A 277 25.82 -14.30 47.43
CA ARG A 277 27.06 -13.99 46.71
C ARG A 277 28.18 -13.46 47.60
N VAL A 278 27.87 -13.01 48.82
CA VAL A 278 28.89 -12.61 49.81
C VAL A 278 29.62 -13.85 50.38
N THR A 279 29.12 -15.05 50.16
CA THR A 279 29.75 -16.32 50.58
C THR A 279 30.39 -17.13 49.44
N LEU A 280 30.37 -16.65 48.18
CA LEU A 280 31.00 -17.31 47.04
C LEU A 280 31.98 -16.36 46.34
N GLU A 281 33.07 -16.08 47.04
CA GLU A 281 34.31 -15.52 46.47
C GLU A 281 34.80 -16.44 45.35
N GLY A 282 34.98 -15.89 44.13
CA GLY A 282 35.64 -16.61 43.04
C GLY A 282 35.29 -16.23 41.60
N ARG A 283 34.48 -15.20 41.33
CA ARG A 283 34.35 -14.62 39.98
C ARG A 283 34.72 -13.14 39.99
N PRO A 284 35.48 -12.64 38.97
CA PRO A 284 36.02 -11.29 38.99
C PRO A 284 34.89 -10.27 39.01
N ALA A 285 34.87 -9.43 40.05
CA ALA A 285 33.83 -8.43 40.33
C ALA A 285 33.60 -7.43 39.19
N GLU A 286 34.60 -7.22 38.33
CA GLU A 286 34.56 -6.28 37.20
C GLU A 286 33.56 -6.69 36.10
N LEU A 287 33.37 -7.99 35.84
CA LEU A 287 32.47 -8.47 34.78
C LEU A 287 30.98 -8.35 35.16
N VAL A 288 30.67 -8.43 36.45
CA VAL A 288 29.29 -8.28 36.96
C VAL A 288 28.92 -6.80 37.08
N ALA A 289 29.86 -5.97 37.56
CA ALA A 289 29.68 -4.52 37.64
C ALA A 289 29.45 -3.90 36.24
N GLY A 290 30.26 -4.27 35.24
CA GLY A 290 30.11 -3.76 33.88
C GLY A 290 28.77 -4.12 33.23
N ARG A 291 28.18 -5.28 33.57
CA ARG A 291 26.88 -5.69 33.03
C ARG A 291 25.71 -4.98 33.71
N GLU A 292 25.81 -4.70 35.01
CA GLU A 292 24.80 -3.89 35.72
C GLU A 292 24.81 -2.43 35.26
N ASP A 293 25.99 -1.85 35.04
CA ASP A 293 26.11 -0.48 34.55
C ASP A 293 25.61 -0.35 33.10
N ALA A 294 25.88 -1.35 32.25
CA ALA A 294 25.33 -1.41 30.89
C ALA A 294 23.79 -1.50 30.89
N LEU A 295 23.20 -2.31 31.78
CA LEU A 295 21.74 -2.44 31.89
C LEU A 295 21.08 -1.19 32.47
N ARG A 296 21.72 -0.52 33.45
CA ARG A 296 21.24 0.79 33.96
C ARG A 296 21.30 1.85 32.87
N ALA A 297 22.39 1.90 32.09
CA ALA A 297 22.52 2.84 30.99
C ALA A 297 21.43 2.61 29.93
N ALA A 298 21.19 1.35 29.53
CA ALA A 298 20.14 1.00 28.58
C ALA A 298 18.73 1.35 29.08
N LEU A 299 18.44 1.09 30.36
CA LEU A 299 17.15 1.43 30.97
C LEU A 299 16.93 2.96 31.03
N THR A 300 17.99 3.71 31.30
CA THR A 300 17.93 5.18 31.38
C THR A 300 17.73 5.79 29.99
N ALA A 301 18.39 5.25 28.97
CA ALA A 301 18.21 5.65 27.58
C ALA A 301 16.77 5.36 27.09
N ALA A 302 16.26 4.16 27.34
CA ALA A 302 14.90 3.78 26.95
C ALA A 302 13.82 4.67 27.61
N ARG A 303 14.02 5.06 28.88
CA ARG A 303 13.10 5.99 29.57
C ARG A 303 13.13 7.40 28.98
N ALA A 304 14.29 7.90 28.60
CA ALA A 304 14.42 9.21 27.98
C ALA A 304 13.74 9.25 26.60
N GLU A 305 13.86 8.19 25.82
CA GLU A 305 13.23 8.07 24.50
C GLU A 305 11.71 7.94 24.59
N LEU A 306 11.22 7.19 25.58
CA LEU A 306 9.79 7.08 25.87
C LEU A 306 9.17 8.40 26.36
N SER A 307 9.91 9.20 27.14
CA SER A 307 9.46 10.54 27.54
C SER A 307 9.38 11.46 26.33
N ARG A 308 10.44 11.49 25.52
CA ARG A 308 10.52 12.36 24.34
C ARG A 308 9.39 12.07 23.34
N THR A 309 9.12 10.80 23.05
CA THR A 309 8.04 10.40 22.12
C THR A 309 6.65 10.73 22.67
N ARG A 310 6.44 10.65 23.99
CA ARG A 310 5.20 11.11 24.63
C ARG A 310 5.04 12.62 24.55
N ASP A 311 6.10 13.37 24.83
CA ASP A 311 6.08 14.83 24.75
C ASP A 311 5.84 15.31 23.31
N GLU A 312 6.43 14.65 22.31
CA GLU A 312 6.19 14.92 20.89
C GLU A 312 4.75 14.61 20.47
N ARG A 313 4.20 13.47 20.90
CA ARG A 313 2.81 13.10 20.64
C ARG A 313 1.85 14.09 21.29
N ASP A 314 2.07 14.42 22.55
CA ASP A 314 1.18 15.32 23.29
C ASP A 314 1.26 16.75 22.73
N ALA A 315 2.44 17.18 22.28
CA ALA A 315 2.59 18.42 21.51
C ALA A 315 1.82 18.39 20.18
N LEU A 316 1.80 17.26 19.47
CA LEU A 316 1.03 17.11 18.22
C LEU A 316 -0.49 17.08 18.46
N ILE A 317 -0.94 16.43 19.54
CA ILE A 317 -2.37 16.36 19.92
C ILE A 317 -2.89 17.74 20.37
N GLN A 318 -2.08 18.48 21.12
CA GLN A 318 -2.46 19.80 21.64
C GLN A 318 -2.26 20.92 20.61
N ARG A 319 -1.71 20.65 19.43
CA ARG A 319 -1.58 21.65 18.38
C ARG A 319 -2.94 21.94 17.74
N PRO A 320 -3.41 23.19 17.77
CA PRO A 320 -4.65 23.55 17.08
C PRO A 320 -4.47 23.31 15.58
N VAL A 321 -5.51 22.72 14.97
CA VAL A 321 -5.51 22.30 13.56
C VAL A 321 -5.13 23.46 12.64
N ASP A 322 -5.63 24.66 12.90
CA ASP A 322 -5.33 25.88 12.15
C ASP A 322 -3.82 26.23 12.13
N ALA A 323 -3.09 25.92 13.20
CA ALA A 323 -1.64 26.16 13.28
C ALA A 323 -0.85 25.12 12.45
N LEU A 324 -1.35 23.88 12.34
CA LEU A 324 -0.77 22.86 11.47
C LEU A 324 -1.05 23.16 9.99
N GLU A 325 -2.25 23.63 9.67
CA GLU A 325 -2.63 24.05 8.33
C GLU A 325 -1.83 25.30 7.88
N ALA A 326 -1.63 26.26 8.78
CA ALA A 326 -0.80 27.44 8.52
C ALA A 326 0.69 27.07 8.31
N GLU A 327 1.22 26.10 9.06
CA GLU A 327 2.59 25.62 8.85
C GLU A 327 2.75 24.88 7.53
N LEU A 328 1.78 24.03 7.17
CA LEU A 328 1.76 23.36 5.87
C LEU A 328 1.68 24.38 4.72
N ALA A 329 0.85 25.41 4.86
CA ALA A 329 0.77 26.49 3.90
C ALA A 329 2.11 27.27 3.82
N ALA A 330 2.73 27.57 4.96
CA ALA A 330 4.01 28.27 5.03
C ALA A 330 5.17 27.46 4.43
N LEU A 331 5.21 26.14 4.67
CA LEU A 331 6.20 25.22 4.11
C LEU A 331 6.02 25.07 2.60
N ARG A 332 4.78 24.94 2.11
CA ARG A 332 4.46 24.96 0.68
C ARG A 332 4.92 26.27 0.03
N HIS A 333 4.71 27.39 0.70
CA HIS A 333 5.10 28.70 0.18
C HIS A 333 6.62 28.96 0.28
N ALA A 334 7.30 28.42 1.29
CA ALA A 334 8.76 28.46 1.40
C ALA A 334 9.43 27.60 0.33
N LEU A 335 8.87 26.41 0.05
CA LEU A 335 9.33 25.52 -1.00
C LEU A 335 9.16 26.16 -2.38
N ALA A 336 8.00 26.78 -2.65
CA ALA A 336 7.76 27.50 -3.90
C ALA A 336 8.78 28.64 -4.12
N ARG A 337 9.08 29.43 -3.08
CA ARG A 337 10.09 30.51 -3.16
C ARG A 337 11.52 30.00 -3.34
N GLN A 338 11.85 28.84 -2.78
CA GLN A 338 13.17 28.22 -3.02
C GLN A 338 13.31 27.72 -4.46
N LEU A 339 12.22 27.27 -5.07
CA LEU A 339 12.20 26.85 -6.47
C LEU A 339 12.35 28.07 -7.40
N ASP A 340 11.60 29.15 -7.17
CA ASP A 340 11.73 30.40 -7.94
C ASP A 340 13.14 31.02 -7.85
N ARG A 341 13.77 31.01 -6.67
CA ARG A 341 15.14 31.52 -6.51
C ARG A 341 16.18 30.66 -7.23
N LYS A 342 15.96 29.36 -7.34
CA LYS A 342 16.85 28.48 -8.10
C LYS A 342 16.70 28.69 -9.60
N GLU A 343 15.53 29.10 -10.07
CA GLU A 343 15.30 29.39 -11.49
C GLU A 343 15.86 30.77 -11.92
N HIS A 344 15.94 31.75 -11.01
CA HIS A 344 16.47 33.09 -11.31
C HIS A 344 17.96 33.28 -10.96
N SER A 345 18.62 32.23 -10.44
CA SER A 345 20.05 32.21 -10.10
C SER A 345 20.91 31.45 -11.14
N ALA A 346 20.29 30.97 -12.23
CA ALA A 346 20.93 30.28 -13.34
C ALA A 346 20.87 31.14 -14.61
#